data_AF-A0A396C4T2-F1
#
_entry.id   AF-A0A396C4T2-F1
#
_cell.length_a   1.000
_cell.length_b   1.000
_cell.length_c   1.000
_cell.angle_alpha   90.00
_cell.angle_beta   90.00
_cell.angle_gamma   90.00
#
_symmetry.space_group_name_H-M   'P 1'
#
loop_
_entity.id
_entity.type
_entity.pdbx_description
1 polymer ?
#
loop_
_entity_poly.entity_id
_entity_poly.type
_entity_poly.pdbx_seq_one_letter_code
_entity_poly.pdbx_strand_id
1 'polypeptide(L)'
;MDDSIPMNKTLLNLCIYLQDTERQAISEEILIGNNNTNWHNATKKAYFGLDKKIFEEAGIKQNLMNLEALLYYKLPEGIRDTAYDQLHKFSFNAGGFGNCYQSVSVEKQEEATPFISRYRVLKSFIQGEVIKLSVDGVKCKYTFIRVSNTHLFVSSVNGKEKEIELNRILSITL
;
A
#
# COMPACT_ATOMS: atom_id res chain seq x y z
N MET A 1 15.07 13.40 9.01
CA MET A 1 14.27 14.09 10.02
C MET A 1 13.19 13.12 10.45
N ASP A 2 12.94 13.01 11.74
CA ASP A 2 12.00 12.04 12.30
C ASP A 2 10.58 12.56 12.03
N ASP A 3 9.95 12.10 10.93
CA ASP A 3 8.56 12.44 10.55
C ASP A 3 7.56 11.70 11.45
N SER A 4 7.82 11.78 12.75
CA SER A 4 7.12 11.17 13.85
C SER A 4 6.05 12.14 14.34
N ILE A 5 4.80 11.74 14.20
CA ILE A 5 3.63 12.51 14.60
C ILE A 5 3.16 11.95 15.95
N PRO A 6 3.04 12.78 17.01
CA PRO A 6 2.49 12.33 18.27
C PRO A 6 1.09 11.74 18.08
N MET A 7 0.86 10.56 18.65
CA MET A 7 -0.44 9.92 18.54
C MET A 7 -1.50 10.76 19.26
N ASN A 8 -2.61 11.00 18.57
CA ASN A 8 -3.79 11.63 19.14
C ASN A 8 -5.00 10.71 18.91
N LYS A 9 -6.12 11.05 19.55
CA LYS A 9 -7.36 10.26 19.47
C LYS A 9 -7.81 10.03 18.03
N THR A 10 -7.82 11.07 17.21
CA THR A 10 -8.31 11.00 15.83
C THR A 10 -7.40 10.12 14.98
N LEU A 11 -6.08 10.24 15.13
CA LEU A 11 -5.11 9.42 14.43
C LEU A 11 -5.18 7.94 14.83
N LEU A 12 -5.33 7.64 16.13
CA LEU A 12 -5.53 6.26 16.60
C LEU A 12 -6.82 5.65 16.04
N ASN A 13 -7.91 6.41 16.08
CA ASN A 13 -9.20 5.95 15.54
C ASN A 13 -9.13 5.71 14.02
N LEU A 14 -8.40 6.54 13.28
CA LEU A 14 -8.15 6.31 11.85
C LEU A 14 -7.38 5.00 11.59
N CYS A 15 -6.32 4.72 12.36
CA CYS A 15 -5.60 3.45 12.26
C CYS A 15 -6.55 2.26 12.49
N ILE A 16 -7.32 2.30 13.57
CA ILE A 16 -8.24 1.21 13.94
C ILE A 16 -9.32 1.03 12.86
N TYR A 17 -9.97 2.11 12.45
CA TYR A 17 -11.02 2.08 11.44
C TYR A 17 -10.55 1.46 10.13
N LEU A 18 -9.38 1.86 9.62
CA LEU A 18 -8.86 1.36 8.35
C LEU A 18 -8.45 -0.11 8.45
N GLN A 19 -7.81 -0.52 9.56
CA GLN A 19 -7.43 -1.92 9.80
C GLN A 19 -8.65 -2.83 9.96
N ASP A 20 -9.71 -2.36 10.63
CA ASP A 20 -10.94 -3.13 10.78
C ASP A 20 -11.72 -3.20 9.45
N THR A 21 -11.71 -2.11 8.66
CA THR A 21 -12.27 -2.10 7.29
C THR A 21 -11.56 -3.10 6.38
N GLU A 22 -10.22 -3.15 6.43
CA GLU A 22 -9.42 -4.14 5.70
C GLU A 22 -9.80 -5.57 6.12
N ARG A 23 -9.84 -5.86 7.42
CA ARG A 23 -10.22 -7.18 7.94
C ARG A 23 -11.62 -7.60 7.52
N GLN A 24 -12.58 -6.66 7.55
CA GLN A 24 -13.94 -6.92 7.11
C GLN A 24 -13.98 -7.25 5.62
N ALA A 25 -13.35 -6.43 4.77
CA ALA A 25 -13.34 -6.63 3.32
C ALA A 25 -12.67 -7.97 2.94
N ILE A 26 -11.57 -8.34 3.60
CA ILE A 26 -10.91 -9.65 3.43
C ILE A 26 -11.85 -10.79 3.87
N SER A 27 -12.55 -10.63 4.99
CA SER A 27 -13.47 -11.65 5.51
C SER A 27 -14.65 -11.86 4.55
N GLU A 28 -15.20 -10.78 3.98
CA GLU A 28 -16.29 -10.83 3.00
C GLU A 28 -15.85 -11.48 1.67
N GLU A 29 -14.63 -11.17 1.19
CA GLU A 29 -14.04 -11.86 0.03
C GLU A 29 -13.97 -13.38 0.24
N ILE A 30 -13.46 -13.81 1.41
CA ILE A 30 -13.31 -15.22 1.76
C ILE A 30 -14.68 -15.91 1.87
N LEU A 31 -15.65 -15.30 2.55
CA LEU A 31 -16.95 -15.90 2.81
C LEU A 31 -17.83 -16.02 1.57
N ILE A 32 -17.79 -15.02 0.68
CA ILE A 32 -18.68 -14.95 -0.48
C ILE A 32 -18.03 -15.62 -1.71
N GLY A 33 -16.73 -15.95 -1.65
CA GLY A 33 -15.97 -16.48 -2.79
C GLY A 33 -15.96 -15.53 -3.99
N ASN A 34 -16.20 -14.24 -3.73
CA ASN A 34 -16.38 -13.23 -4.75
C ASN A 34 -15.08 -12.45 -4.92
N ASN A 35 -14.28 -12.88 -5.89
CA ASN A 35 -12.99 -12.28 -6.24
C ASN A 35 -13.12 -10.83 -6.81
N ASN A 36 -14.34 -10.29 -6.93
CA ASN A 36 -14.58 -8.92 -7.41
C ASN A 36 -14.54 -7.85 -6.32
N THR A 37 -14.68 -8.22 -5.04
CA THR A 37 -14.31 -7.30 -3.98
C THR A 37 -12.79 -7.26 -3.98
N ASN A 38 -12.23 -6.10 -4.23
CA ASN A 38 -10.81 -5.86 -4.07
C ASN A 38 -10.69 -5.05 -2.77
N TRP A 39 -10.34 -5.72 -1.67
CA TRP A 39 -10.30 -5.16 -0.32
C TRP A 39 -9.47 -3.88 -0.31
N HIS A 40 -8.40 -3.83 -1.11
CA HIS A 40 -7.57 -2.64 -1.23
C HIS A 40 -8.34 -1.47 -1.85
N ASN A 41 -9.15 -1.71 -2.90
CA ASN A 41 -10.03 -0.68 -3.46
C ASN A 41 -11.15 -0.28 -2.49
N ALA A 42 -11.74 -1.22 -1.75
CA ALA A 42 -12.75 -0.94 -0.74
C ALA A 42 -12.19 -0.04 0.36
N THR A 43 -11.02 -0.38 0.91
CA THR A 43 -10.36 0.39 1.96
C THR A 43 -9.87 1.75 1.45
N LYS A 44 -9.36 1.82 0.21
CA LYS A 44 -9.00 3.08 -0.43
C LYS A 44 -10.23 3.99 -0.61
N LYS A 45 -11.36 3.45 -1.07
CA LYS A 45 -12.61 4.20 -1.21
C LYS A 45 -13.12 4.68 0.14
N ALA A 46 -13.06 3.84 1.17
CA ALA A 46 -13.42 4.22 2.54
C ALA A 46 -12.56 5.38 3.05
N TYR A 47 -11.23 5.31 2.88
CA TYR A 47 -10.29 6.34 3.29
C TYR A 47 -10.53 7.70 2.60
N PHE A 48 -10.64 7.69 1.26
CA PHE A 48 -10.84 8.93 0.49
C PHE A 48 -12.26 9.48 0.59
N GLY A 49 -13.22 8.69 1.10
CA GLY A 49 -14.57 9.14 1.40
C GLY A 49 -14.73 9.86 2.74
N LEU A 50 -13.72 9.82 3.61
CA LEU A 50 -13.73 10.52 4.91
C LEU A 50 -13.57 12.03 4.73
N ASP A 51 -14.18 12.80 5.64
CA ASP A 51 -14.07 14.26 5.68
C ASP A 51 -12.61 14.70 5.90
N LYS A 52 -12.17 15.71 5.14
CA LYS A 52 -10.82 16.29 5.22
C LYS A 52 -10.47 16.76 6.64
N LYS A 53 -11.46 17.25 7.39
CA LYS A 53 -11.29 17.73 8.76
C LYS A 53 -10.74 16.65 9.70
N ILE A 54 -11.09 15.38 9.47
CA ILE A 54 -10.58 14.25 10.27
C ILE A 54 -9.06 14.13 10.11
N PHE A 55 -8.54 14.36 8.90
CA PHE A 55 -7.10 14.29 8.63
C PHE A 55 -6.36 15.49 9.22
N GLU A 56 -6.97 16.68 9.15
CA GLU A 56 -6.44 17.89 9.80
C GLU A 56 -6.34 17.71 11.32
N GLU A 57 -7.39 17.20 11.96
CA GLU A 57 -7.40 16.88 13.39
C GLU A 57 -6.40 15.77 13.75
N ALA A 58 -6.18 14.81 12.86
CA ALA A 58 -5.16 13.77 13.02
C ALA A 58 -3.73 14.28 12.79
N GLY A 59 -3.55 15.49 12.25
CA GLY A 59 -2.23 16.06 11.94
C GLY A 59 -1.57 15.46 10.69
N ILE A 60 -2.35 14.83 9.80
CA ILE A 60 -1.85 14.18 8.58
C ILE A 60 -2.57 14.71 7.33
N LYS A 61 -1.96 14.51 6.16
CA LYS A 61 -2.60 14.81 4.87
C LYS A 61 -3.42 13.62 4.39
N GLN A 62 -4.58 13.86 3.79
CA GLN A 62 -5.34 12.81 3.10
C GLN A 62 -4.65 12.45 1.77
N ASN A 63 -3.81 11.41 1.77
CA ASN A 63 -3.09 10.96 0.58
C ASN A 63 -2.76 9.47 0.66
N LEU A 64 -2.24 8.91 -0.43
CA LEU A 64 -1.97 7.47 -0.52
C LEU A 64 -0.86 7.01 0.43
N MET A 65 0.18 7.84 0.64
CA MET A 65 1.28 7.53 1.56
C MET A 65 0.76 7.35 2.99
N ASN A 66 -0.10 8.25 3.45
CA ASN A 66 -0.68 8.18 4.78
C ASN A 66 -1.72 7.06 4.90
N LEU A 67 -2.48 6.74 3.84
CA LEU A 67 -3.31 5.54 3.82
C LEU A 67 -2.47 4.28 4.11
N GLU A 68 -1.37 4.09 3.39
CA GLU A 68 -0.50 2.93 3.62
C GLU A 68 0.11 2.92 5.01
N ALA A 69 0.58 4.08 5.49
CA ALA A 69 1.16 4.20 6.82
C ALA A 69 0.14 3.84 7.92
N LEU A 70 -1.12 4.27 7.81
CA LEU A 70 -2.18 3.95 8.76
C LEU A 70 -2.56 2.48 8.74
N LEU A 71 -2.68 1.89 7.54
CA LEU A 71 -3.04 0.47 7.38
C LEU A 71 -2.05 -0.45 8.08
N TYR A 72 -0.77 -0.19 7.88
CA TYR A 72 0.30 -1.07 8.35
C TYR A 72 0.94 -0.62 9.65
N TYR A 73 0.45 0.45 10.26
CA TYR A 73 0.94 0.88 11.56
C TYR A 73 0.70 -0.22 12.60
N LYS A 74 1.80 -0.77 13.13
CA LYS A 74 1.73 -1.74 14.22
C LYS A 74 1.35 -1.01 15.50
N LEU A 75 0.08 -1.09 15.87
CA LEU A 75 -0.44 -0.55 17.12
C LEU A 75 0.37 -1.11 18.29
N PRO A 76 1.02 -0.26 19.11
CA PRO A 76 1.68 -0.67 20.34
C PRO A 76 0.70 -1.39 21.27
N GLU A 77 1.21 -2.34 22.06
CA GLU A 77 0.39 -3.04 23.05
C GLU A 77 -0.24 -2.06 24.05
N GLY A 78 -1.51 -2.26 24.39
CA GLY A 78 -2.24 -1.40 25.32
C GLY A 78 -2.61 -0.01 24.80
N ILE A 79 -2.24 0.37 23.57
CA ILE A 79 -2.58 1.69 23.02
C ILE A 79 -4.10 1.91 22.89
N ARG A 80 -4.85 0.83 22.63
CA ARG A 80 -6.32 0.86 22.51
C ARG A 80 -7.00 1.19 23.84
N ASP A 81 -6.37 0.82 24.94
CA ASP A 81 -6.88 1.01 26.31
C ASP A 81 -6.27 2.24 26.99
N THR A 82 -5.37 2.95 26.31
CA THR A 82 -4.70 4.14 26.86
C THR A 82 -5.65 5.33 26.84
N ALA A 83 -5.70 6.06 27.96
CA ALA A 83 -6.45 7.30 28.07
C ALA A 83 -5.96 8.34 27.04
N TYR A 84 -6.90 9.10 26.46
CA TYR A 84 -6.60 9.97 25.32
C TYR A 84 -5.58 11.07 25.60
N ASP A 85 -5.55 11.59 26.82
CA ASP A 85 -4.56 12.57 27.27
C ASP A 85 -3.15 11.97 27.37
N GLN A 86 -3.01 10.64 27.41
CA GLN A 86 -1.74 9.92 27.47
C GLN A 86 -1.25 9.41 26.11
N LEU A 87 -2.06 9.54 25.04
CA LEU A 87 -1.72 9.02 23.72
C LEU A 87 -0.47 9.68 23.11
N HIS A 88 -0.18 10.94 23.46
CA HIS A 88 0.99 11.68 22.98
C HIS A 88 2.34 10.99 23.28
N LYS A 89 2.35 10.01 24.20
CA LYS A 89 3.52 9.17 24.52
C LYS A 89 3.86 8.17 23.40
N PHE A 90 2.92 7.91 22.49
CA PHE A 90 3.13 7.08 21.32
C PHE A 90 3.36 7.94 20.08
N SER A 91 4.03 7.35 19.10
CA SER A 91 4.40 8.02 17.86
C SER A 91 3.90 7.25 16.66
N PHE A 92 3.36 8.00 15.70
CA PHE A 92 3.01 7.51 14.37
C PHE A 92 4.07 7.98 13.38
N ASN A 93 4.73 7.05 12.71
CA ASN A 93 5.77 7.36 11.74
C ASN A 93 5.18 7.28 10.34
N ALA A 94 4.78 8.42 9.79
CA ALA A 94 4.25 8.50 8.43
C ALA A 94 5.31 8.11 7.36
N GLY A 95 6.61 8.25 7.68
CA GLY A 95 7.74 7.90 6.82
C GLY A 95 8.31 6.47 6.98
N GLY A 96 7.68 5.63 7.79
CA GLY A 96 8.25 4.37 8.31
C GLY A 96 8.40 3.18 7.35
N PHE A 97 8.37 3.36 6.03
CA PHE A 97 8.69 2.28 5.08
C PHE A 97 10.14 2.31 4.55
N GLY A 98 10.95 3.28 4.96
CA GLY A 98 12.36 3.39 4.57
C GLY A 98 13.32 2.38 5.24
N ASN A 99 12.90 1.65 6.29
CA ASN A 99 13.82 0.84 7.12
C ASN A 99 13.67 -0.69 7.00
N CYS A 100 12.93 -1.21 6.00
CA CYS A 100 12.99 -2.65 5.67
C CYS A 100 14.11 -3.00 4.68
N TYR A 101 14.96 -2.04 4.30
CA TYR A 101 16.16 -2.27 3.50
C TYR A 101 17.34 -1.56 4.14
N GLN A 102 17.92 -2.17 5.16
CA GLN A 102 19.28 -1.80 5.54
C GLN A 102 20.27 -2.55 4.63
N SER A 103 21.23 -1.77 4.12
CA SER A 103 22.37 -2.08 3.25
C SER A 103 22.07 -2.20 1.75
N VAL A 104 22.21 -1.08 1.01
CA VAL A 104 23.26 -0.89 -0.01
C VAL A 104 23.53 0.61 -0.13
N SER A 105 24.76 1.02 0.17
CA SER A 105 25.28 2.35 -0.18
C SER A 105 25.28 2.51 -1.70
N VAL A 106 24.85 3.66 -2.24
CA VAL A 106 25.54 4.44 -3.28
C VAL A 106 24.68 5.64 -3.67
N GLU A 107 25.38 6.75 -3.77
CA GLU A 107 25.05 8.10 -4.24
C GLU A 107 24.09 8.16 -5.45
N LYS A 108 22.99 8.90 -5.29
CA LYS A 108 22.67 10.16 -6.01
C LYS A 108 21.20 10.51 -5.81
N GLN A 109 20.97 11.77 -5.46
CA GLN A 109 19.66 12.39 -5.39
C GLN A 109 19.06 12.51 -6.79
N GLU A 110 17.87 11.94 -6.98
CA GLU A 110 16.89 12.39 -7.97
C GLU A 110 15.49 12.10 -7.41
N GLU A 111 14.56 13.02 -7.67
CA GLU A 111 13.29 13.27 -6.97
C GLU A 111 12.50 12.01 -6.58
N ALA A 112 12.44 11.74 -5.26
CA ALA A 112 11.72 10.62 -4.69
C ALA A 112 10.21 10.89 -4.66
N THR A 113 9.51 10.46 -5.72
CA THR A 113 8.08 10.14 -5.63
C THR A 113 7.91 8.92 -4.69
N PRO A 114 6.82 8.83 -3.89
CA PRO A 114 6.61 7.72 -2.98
C PRO A 114 6.60 6.39 -3.75
N PHE A 115 7.67 5.61 -3.56
CA PHE A 115 7.93 4.40 -4.33
C PHE A 115 7.02 3.26 -3.84
N ILE A 116 5.82 3.15 -4.40
CA ILE A 116 5.03 1.93 -4.29
C ILE A 116 5.86 0.82 -4.92
N SER A 117 6.24 -0.21 -4.17
CA SER A 117 7.08 -1.27 -4.73
C SER A 117 6.35 -1.93 -5.91
N ARG A 118 7.06 -2.16 -7.03
CA ARG A 118 6.49 -2.76 -8.25
C ARG A 118 5.73 -4.06 -7.94
N TYR A 119 6.24 -4.83 -6.98
CA TYR A 119 5.58 -6.00 -6.42
C TYR A 119 4.18 -5.69 -5.87
N ARG A 120 4.04 -4.64 -5.06
CA ARG A 120 2.74 -4.26 -4.45
C ARG A 120 1.72 -3.85 -5.51
N VAL A 121 2.13 -3.05 -6.50
CA VAL A 121 1.25 -2.71 -7.64
C VAL A 121 0.87 -3.96 -8.42
N LEU A 122 1.82 -4.85 -8.67
CA LEU A 122 1.56 -6.07 -9.45
C LEU A 122 0.72 -7.10 -8.68
N LYS A 123 0.77 -7.10 -7.34
CA LYS A 123 0.01 -8.01 -6.48
C LYS A 123 -1.48 -7.68 -6.48
N SER A 124 -1.87 -6.46 -6.85
CA SER A 124 -3.28 -6.06 -6.93
C SER A 124 -3.99 -6.53 -8.20
N PHE A 125 -3.26 -7.04 -9.21
CA PHE A 125 -3.87 -7.54 -10.43
C PHE A 125 -4.39 -8.97 -10.24
N ILE A 126 -5.50 -9.25 -10.89
CA ILE A 126 -6.14 -10.57 -10.87
C ILE A 126 -5.59 -11.40 -12.03
N GLN A 127 -5.41 -12.71 -11.81
CA GLN A 127 -5.03 -13.64 -12.86
C GLN A 127 -6.01 -13.53 -14.04
N GLY A 128 -5.48 -13.30 -15.24
CA GLY A 128 -6.26 -13.07 -16.46
C GLY A 128 -6.45 -11.59 -16.83
N GLU A 129 -6.12 -10.64 -15.95
CA GLU A 129 -6.21 -9.22 -16.28
C GLU A 129 -5.15 -8.78 -17.28
N VAL A 130 -5.52 -7.84 -18.13
CA VAL A 130 -4.58 -7.30 -19.11
C VAL A 130 -3.88 -6.08 -18.56
N ILE A 131 -2.56 -6.18 -18.42
CA ILE A 131 -1.70 -5.13 -17.87
C ILE A 131 -0.84 -4.52 -18.98
N LYS A 132 -0.62 -3.20 -18.89
CA LYS A 132 0.32 -2.49 -19.77
C LYS A 132 1.57 -2.15 -18.97
N LEU A 133 2.71 -2.61 -19.46
CA LEU A 133 4.00 -2.45 -18.80
C LEU A 133 4.98 -1.77 -19.75
N SER A 134 5.92 -1.03 -19.20
CA SER A 134 7.16 -0.68 -19.90
C SER A 134 8.28 -1.58 -19.35
N VAL A 135 8.79 -2.48 -20.18
CA VAL A 135 9.88 -3.40 -19.82
C VAL A 135 11.10 -3.04 -20.66
N ASP A 136 12.20 -2.67 -20.01
CA ASP A 136 13.42 -2.18 -20.67
C ASP A 136 13.14 -1.04 -21.69
N GLY A 137 12.17 -0.17 -21.37
CA GLY A 137 11.74 0.95 -22.22
C GLY A 137 10.73 0.59 -23.31
N VAL A 138 10.42 -0.69 -23.50
CA VAL A 138 9.45 -1.15 -24.50
C VAL A 138 8.07 -1.29 -23.86
N LYS A 139 7.08 -0.61 -24.45
CA LYS A 139 5.68 -0.72 -24.02
C LYS A 139 5.07 -2.02 -24.53
N CYS A 140 4.61 -2.85 -23.60
CA CYS A 140 4.02 -4.15 -23.88
C CYS A 140 2.68 -4.32 -23.19
N LYS A 141 1.83 -5.17 -23.76
CA LYS A 141 0.54 -5.58 -23.21
C LYS A 141 0.61 -7.07 -22.92
N TYR A 142 0.27 -7.45 -21.70
CA TYR A 142 0.38 -8.82 -21.20
C TYR A 142 -0.86 -9.21 -20.41
N THR A 143 -1.16 -10.50 -20.36
CA THR A 143 -2.14 -11.05 -19.42
C THR A 143 -1.42 -11.43 -18.13
N PHE A 144 -1.82 -10.86 -17.01
CA PHE A 144 -1.27 -11.17 -15.70
C PHE A 144 -1.58 -12.61 -15.30
N ILE A 145 -0.58 -13.33 -14.79
CA ILE A 145 -0.78 -14.67 -14.23
C ILE A 145 -0.63 -14.62 -12.70
N ARG A 146 0.55 -14.21 -12.23
CA ARG A 146 0.89 -14.08 -10.80
C ARG A 146 2.16 -13.26 -10.63
N VAL A 147 2.46 -12.87 -9.39
CA VAL A 147 3.70 -12.16 -9.05
C VAL A 147 4.34 -12.74 -7.79
N SER A 148 5.66 -12.88 -7.81
CA SER A 148 6.50 -13.16 -6.64
C SER A 148 7.25 -11.90 -6.22
N ASN A 149 7.95 -11.93 -5.09
CA ASN A 149 8.69 -10.76 -4.59
C ASN A 149 9.75 -10.24 -5.58
N THR A 150 10.17 -11.05 -6.56
CA THR A 150 11.25 -10.73 -7.50
C THR A 150 10.84 -10.84 -8.97
N HIS A 151 9.79 -11.60 -9.30
CA HIS A 151 9.41 -11.89 -10.68
C HIS A 151 7.91 -11.72 -10.92
N LEU A 152 7.57 -11.24 -12.11
CA LEU A 152 6.23 -11.19 -12.66
C LEU A 152 6.05 -12.30 -13.70
N PHE A 153 4.98 -13.07 -13.57
CA PHE A 153 4.58 -14.11 -14.51
C PHE A 153 3.39 -13.61 -15.32
N VAL A 154 3.54 -13.62 -16.64
CA VAL A 154 2.56 -13.09 -17.58
C VAL A 154 2.41 -13.99 -18.80
N SER A 155 1.27 -13.93 -19.49
CA SER A 155 1.08 -14.52 -20.81
C SER A 155 1.10 -13.44 -21.89
N SER A 156 1.82 -13.70 -22.96
CA SER A 156 1.80 -12.87 -24.17
C SER A 156 0.51 -13.05 -24.95
N VAL A 157 0.25 -12.16 -25.92
CA VAL A 157 -0.94 -12.23 -26.80
C VAL A 157 -1.03 -13.58 -27.54
N ASN A 158 0.11 -14.26 -27.73
CA ASN A 158 0.20 -15.55 -28.40
C ASN A 158 0.04 -16.75 -27.42
N GLY A 159 -0.37 -16.50 -26.18
CA GLY A 159 -0.58 -17.53 -25.16
C GLY A 159 0.70 -18.09 -24.53
N LYS A 160 1.88 -17.63 -24.95
CA LYS A 160 3.16 -18.05 -24.34
C LYS A 160 3.38 -17.33 -23.02
N GLU A 161 3.59 -18.11 -21.96
CA GLU A 161 4.00 -17.61 -20.66
C GLU A 161 5.42 -17.03 -20.71
N LYS A 162 5.63 -15.98 -19.92
CA LYS A 162 6.88 -15.24 -19.84
C LYS A 162 7.08 -14.80 -18.40
N GLU A 163 8.32 -14.92 -17.96
CA GLU A 163 8.80 -14.44 -16.68
C GLU A 163 9.58 -13.13 -16.88
N ILE A 164 9.30 -12.14 -16.03
CA ILE A 164 9.88 -10.79 -16.11
C ILE A 164 10.36 -10.41 -14.71
N GLU A 165 11.65 -10.16 -14.56
CA GLU A 165 12.19 -9.59 -13.32
C GLU A 165 11.57 -8.22 -13.03
N LEU A 166 11.16 -7.99 -11.79
CA LEU A 166 10.51 -6.74 -11.41
C LEU A 166 11.40 -5.51 -11.63
N ASN A 167 12.73 -5.67 -11.55
CA ASN A 167 13.68 -4.57 -11.75
C ASN A 167 13.72 -4.06 -13.21
N ARG A 168 13.28 -4.88 -14.16
CA ARG A 168 13.21 -4.52 -15.60
C ARG A 168 11.94 -3.76 -15.97
N ILE A 169 10.96 -3.70 -15.07
CA ILE A 169 9.70 -2.98 -15.27
C ILE A 169 9.91 -1.52 -14.90
N LEU A 170 10.02 -0.65 -15.90
CA LEU A 170 10.25 0.78 -15.70
C LEU A 170 8.97 1.53 -15.32
N SER A 171 7.81 1.08 -15.83
CA SER A 171 6.52 1.65 -15.45
C SER A 171 5.38 0.64 -15.65
N ILE A 172 4.32 0.84 -14.86
CA ILE A 172 3.07 0.10 -14.95
C ILE A 172 2.00 1.13 -15.27
N THR A 173 1.27 0.94 -16.37
CA THR A 173 0.18 1.82 -16.79
C THR A 173 -1.12 1.02 -16.71
N LEU A 174 -2.09 1.51 -15.94
CA LEU A 174 -3.44 0.97 -15.86
C LEU A 174 -4.22 1.39 -17.13
#